data_AF-A0A212JFT1-F1
#
_entry.id   AF-A0A212JFT1-F1
#
_cell.length_a   1.000
_cell.length_b   1.000
_cell.length_c   1.000
_cell.angle_alpha   90.00
_cell.angle_beta   90.00
_cell.angle_gamma   90.00
#
_symmetry.space_group_name_H-M   'P 1'
#
loop_
_entity.id
_entity.type
_entity.pdbx_description
1 polymer ?
#
loop_
_entity_poly.entity_id
_entity_poly.type
_entity_poly.pdbx_seq_one_letter_code
_entity_poly.pdbx_strand_id
1 'polypeptide(L)'
;MRIFLTIWILCLCYTYNCMAQATLPVIDSFGKNKPVVNTPVIPTSPTIRNNANPHDPTSLTNIQQRNAALIKEVNELEVQKEIQKQSDILMLTHNGFSMQSDNVGTSNYYNAFTEIQKMLTGEQSLNLGKAIFLVENAYYDNAYIYEDYQNSIKDIAELCNEKIEEDKLDKNDNLVKNMMIFRFISDTLIMKDKSTGKKLYHYPVKYNYEDYHSRNSYDSHFVTTLMHTGKGQCYSMPLYYLVLAEEMGAEAYWSFSPRHTFVKIQDNGGKWYNIELTCKGVLSDAHYMNNSYIKAEALQNKIYLEPMDKTNVVAQMLIELARGYYQKYGLDDFYLQCADTAMKYLNNDLDVEKFAKVDPISPIQIDPHVTI
;
A
#
# COMPACT_ATOMS: atom_id res chain seq x y z
N MET A 1 44.07 -11.05 61.64
CA MET A 1 42.64 -10.90 62.01
C MET A 1 41.84 -11.71 60.98
N ARG A 2 41.74 -13.04 61.19
CA ARG A 2 40.53 -13.88 61.29
C ARG A 2 39.58 -13.79 60.07
N ILE A 3 39.05 -14.84 59.43
CA ILE A 3 39.03 -16.32 59.52
C ILE A 3 38.37 -16.80 58.19
N PHE A 4 38.71 -17.99 57.70
CA PHE A 4 38.07 -18.73 56.59
C PHE A 4 36.57 -18.99 56.82
N LEU A 5 35.73 -18.99 55.76
CA LEU A 5 34.65 -20.00 55.63
C LEU A 5 34.08 -20.11 54.20
N THR A 6 34.17 -21.31 53.66
CA THR A 6 33.38 -21.89 52.56
C THR A 6 31.94 -22.15 53.00
N ILE A 7 30.95 -22.09 52.10
CA ILE A 7 29.73 -22.92 52.11
C ILE A 7 29.10 -22.93 50.70
N TRP A 8 28.88 -24.14 50.19
CA TRP A 8 28.02 -24.48 49.07
C TRP A 8 26.57 -24.60 49.54
N ILE A 9 25.60 -24.05 48.81
CA ILE A 9 24.21 -24.56 48.81
C ILE A 9 23.70 -24.61 47.36
N LEU A 10 23.46 -25.85 46.92
CA LEU A 10 22.58 -26.21 45.81
C LEU A 10 21.14 -25.80 46.13
N CYS A 11 20.46 -25.18 45.18
CA CYS A 11 19.02 -25.37 45.01
C CYS A 11 18.73 -25.70 43.54
N LEU A 12 18.30 -26.93 43.32
CA LEU A 12 17.89 -27.55 42.08
C LEU A 12 16.38 -27.34 41.88
N CYS A 13 15.97 -27.26 40.60
CA CYS A 13 14.61 -27.38 40.07
C CYS A 13 13.74 -26.10 40.21
N TYR A 14 13.11 -25.54 39.19
CA TYR A 14 12.38 -26.15 38.09
C TYR A 14 12.50 -25.31 36.80
N THR A 15 12.55 -26.04 35.70
CA THR A 15 12.39 -25.65 34.30
C THR A 15 11.31 -24.60 34.03
N TYR A 16 11.67 -23.54 33.29
CA TYR A 16 10.88 -23.01 32.19
C TYR A 16 11.84 -22.59 31.09
N ASN A 17 11.86 -23.37 30.01
CA ASN A 17 12.34 -22.91 28.71
C ASN A 17 11.42 -21.77 28.26
N CYS A 18 11.76 -20.53 28.58
CA CYS A 18 11.27 -19.39 27.83
C CYS A 18 12.36 -19.07 26.80
N MET A 19 12.16 -19.54 25.57
CA MET A 19 12.91 -19.01 24.43
C MET A 19 12.54 -17.54 24.33
N ALA A 20 13.36 -16.67 24.94
CA ALA A 20 13.29 -15.24 24.70
C ALA A 20 13.59 -15.02 23.21
N GLN A 21 12.53 -14.82 22.44
CA GLN A 21 12.58 -14.38 21.05
C GLN A 21 13.19 -12.98 21.00
N ALA A 22 14.33 -12.86 20.35
CA ALA A 22 14.77 -11.58 19.81
C ALA A 22 14.01 -11.39 18.49
N THR A 23 12.93 -10.62 18.53
CA THR A 23 12.34 -10.03 17.33
C THR A 23 13.25 -8.88 16.87
N LEU A 24 13.30 -8.64 15.56
CA LEU A 24 13.78 -7.37 15.01
C LEU A 24 13.10 -6.19 15.75
N PRO A 25 13.76 -5.02 15.87
CA PRO A 25 13.21 -3.89 16.61
C PRO A 25 11.83 -3.56 16.07
N VAL A 26 10.82 -3.77 16.91
CA VAL A 26 9.54 -3.09 16.80
C VAL A 26 9.83 -1.64 17.16
N ILE A 27 9.39 -0.71 16.32
CA ILE A 27 9.49 0.73 16.58
C ILE A 27 8.90 0.99 17.97
N ASP A 28 9.74 1.40 18.92
CA ASP A 28 9.29 1.80 20.26
C ASP A 28 8.54 3.14 20.16
N SER A 29 7.50 3.26 20.96
CA SER A 29 6.43 4.25 20.78
C SER A 29 6.93 5.71 20.84
N PHE A 30 6.69 6.46 19.77
CA PHE A 30 6.63 7.93 19.85
C PHE A 30 5.28 8.33 20.46
N GLY A 31 5.32 8.76 21.72
CA GLY A 31 4.15 8.93 22.57
C GLY A 31 3.13 9.94 22.04
N LYS A 32 1.86 9.55 22.01
CA LYS A 32 0.69 10.44 22.07
C LYS A 32 -0.43 9.80 22.90
N ASN A 33 -1.03 10.62 23.77
CA ASN A 33 -2.12 10.25 24.67
C ASN A 33 -3.36 9.74 23.92
N LYS A 34 -3.94 8.62 24.37
CA LYS A 34 -5.17 8.01 23.84
C LYS A 34 -6.43 8.68 24.45
N PRO A 35 -7.45 9.05 23.65
CA PRO A 35 -8.80 9.22 24.17
C PRO A 35 -9.51 7.85 24.27
N VAL A 36 -10.27 7.68 25.34
CA VAL A 36 -11.12 6.50 25.62
C VAL A 36 -12.41 6.61 24.80
N VAL A 37 -12.78 5.56 24.07
CA VAL A 37 -14.10 5.42 23.42
C VAL A 37 -14.68 4.05 23.78
N ASN A 38 -15.89 4.06 24.35
CA ASN A 38 -16.64 2.88 24.76
C ASN A 38 -17.15 2.09 23.55
N THR A 39 -17.01 0.77 23.58
CA THR A 39 -17.49 -0.18 22.56
C THR A 39 -18.94 -0.60 22.80
N PRO A 40 -19.80 -0.62 21.77
CA PRO A 40 -20.99 -1.46 21.75
C PRO A 40 -20.67 -2.85 21.15
N VAL A 41 -21.22 -3.89 21.77
CA VAL A 41 -21.08 -5.30 21.38
C VAL A 41 -21.91 -5.59 20.12
N ILE A 42 -21.32 -6.27 19.12
CA ILE A 42 -22.01 -6.76 17.91
C ILE A 42 -22.19 -8.29 18.02
N PRO A 43 -23.37 -8.86 17.70
CA PRO A 43 -23.64 -10.29 17.81
C PRO A 43 -22.99 -11.11 16.68
N THR A 44 -22.53 -12.31 17.03
CA THR A 44 -21.94 -13.30 16.11
C THR A 44 -22.98 -13.89 15.15
N SER A 45 -22.63 -14.01 13.86
CA SER A 45 -23.44 -14.74 12.85
C SER A 45 -22.94 -16.18 12.64
N PRO A 46 -23.82 -17.13 12.28
CA PRO A 46 -23.54 -18.56 12.34
C PRO A 46 -22.91 -19.13 11.06
N THR A 47 -22.08 -20.16 11.23
CA THR A 47 -21.33 -20.90 10.20
C THR A 47 -22.24 -21.70 9.26
N ILE A 48 -22.01 -21.64 7.94
CA ILE A 48 -22.76 -22.41 6.92
C ILE A 48 -21.96 -23.65 6.47
N ARG A 49 -22.59 -24.83 6.51
CA ARG A 49 -22.18 -26.04 5.78
C ARG A 49 -22.84 -26.04 4.40
N ASN A 50 -22.05 -26.10 3.33
CA ASN A 50 -22.54 -26.22 1.96
C ASN A 50 -22.99 -27.65 1.66
N ASN A 51 -24.30 -27.83 1.47
CA ASN A 51 -24.87 -28.90 0.66
C ASN A 51 -26.21 -28.38 0.13
N ALA A 52 -26.24 -27.90 -1.11
CA ALA A 52 -27.49 -27.50 -1.76
C ALA A 52 -27.54 -27.99 -3.21
N ASN A 53 -28.64 -28.67 -3.51
CA ASN A 53 -29.02 -29.28 -4.77
C ASN A 53 -29.60 -28.20 -5.72
N PRO A 54 -29.37 -28.21 -7.05
CA PRO A 54 -29.63 -27.05 -7.93
C PRO A 54 -31.10 -26.68 -8.20
N HIS A 55 -32.07 -27.28 -7.51
CA HIS A 55 -33.50 -27.11 -7.78
C HIS A 55 -34.35 -26.74 -6.55
N ASP A 56 -33.76 -26.09 -5.55
CA ASP A 56 -34.52 -25.54 -4.41
C ASP A 56 -35.02 -24.10 -4.71
N PRO A 57 -36.35 -23.85 -4.75
CA PRO A 57 -36.93 -22.51 -4.97
C PRO A 57 -36.47 -21.46 -3.96
N THR A 58 -36.10 -21.87 -2.74
CA THR A 58 -35.58 -20.95 -1.72
C THR A 58 -34.20 -20.40 -2.07
N SER A 59 -33.38 -21.15 -2.79
CA SER A 59 -32.06 -20.69 -3.26
C SER A 59 -32.16 -19.59 -4.32
N LEU A 60 -33.11 -19.73 -5.27
CA LEU A 60 -33.36 -18.73 -6.31
C LEU A 60 -33.92 -17.43 -5.74
N THR A 61 -34.81 -17.53 -4.74
CA THR A 61 -35.40 -16.37 -4.06
C THR A 61 -34.32 -15.59 -3.29
N ASN A 62 -33.39 -16.30 -2.62
CA ASN A 62 -32.27 -15.68 -1.91
C ASN A 62 -31.28 -14.99 -2.88
N ILE A 63 -31.02 -15.58 -4.05
CA ILE A 63 -30.19 -14.95 -5.09
C ILE A 63 -30.86 -13.68 -5.63
N GLN A 64 -32.16 -13.72 -5.88
CA GLN A 64 -32.92 -12.55 -6.37
C GLN A 64 -32.94 -11.42 -5.34
N GLN A 65 -33.12 -11.73 -4.05
CA GLN A 65 -33.06 -10.73 -2.97
C GLN A 65 -31.68 -10.10 -2.83
N ARG A 66 -30.61 -10.90 -2.96
CA ARG A 66 -29.23 -10.40 -2.94
C ARG A 66 -28.93 -9.50 -4.13
N ASN A 67 -29.36 -9.88 -5.33
CA ASN A 67 -29.20 -9.05 -6.52
C ASN A 67 -29.99 -7.73 -6.42
N ALA A 68 -31.21 -7.77 -5.86
CA ALA A 68 -32.00 -6.57 -5.62
C ALA A 68 -31.35 -5.63 -4.59
N ALA A 69 -30.72 -6.16 -3.54
CA ALA A 69 -29.99 -5.37 -2.55
C ALA A 69 -28.74 -4.71 -3.17
N LEU A 70 -27.98 -5.42 -4.01
CA LEU A 70 -26.83 -4.86 -4.74
C LEU A 70 -27.26 -3.75 -5.71
N ILE A 71 -28.35 -3.96 -6.47
CA ILE A 71 -28.89 -2.94 -7.38
C ILE A 71 -29.30 -1.69 -6.58
N LYS A 72 -29.93 -1.89 -5.42
CA LYS A 72 -30.33 -0.78 -4.56
C LYS A 72 -29.11 -0.01 -4.03
N GLU A 73 -28.07 -0.69 -3.57
CA GLU A 73 -26.83 -0.06 -3.10
C GLU A 73 -26.12 0.72 -4.23
N VAL A 74 -26.06 0.16 -5.45
CA VAL A 74 -25.51 0.86 -6.62
C VAL A 74 -26.32 2.11 -6.94
N ASN A 75 -27.66 2.00 -6.97
CA ASN A 75 -28.54 3.15 -7.24
C ASN A 75 -28.41 4.24 -6.16
N GLU A 76 -28.30 3.85 -4.88
CA GLU A 76 -28.08 4.78 -3.78
C GLU A 76 -26.73 5.50 -3.91
N LEU A 77 -25.67 4.78 -4.30
CA LEU A 77 -24.37 5.38 -4.59
C LEU A 77 -24.41 6.32 -5.79
N GLU A 78 -25.11 5.97 -6.87
CA GLU A 78 -25.29 6.83 -8.04
C GLU A 78 -26.04 8.12 -7.69
N VAL A 79 -27.11 8.03 -6.89
CA VAL A 79 -27.85 9.19 -6.40
C VAL A 79 -26.97 10.09 -5.53
N GLN A 80 -26.16 9.52 -4.63
CA GLN A 80 -25.22 10.29 -3.81
C GLN A 80 -24.15 10.98 -4.67
N LYS A 81 -23.62 10.30 -5.70
CA LYS A 81 -22.66 10.89 -6.64
C LYS A 81 -23.26 12.06 -7.39
N GLU A 82 -24.50 11.94 -7.87
CA GLU A 82 -25.16 13.03 -8.57
C GLU A 82 -25.45 14.21 -7.62
N ILE A 83 -25.85 13.96 -6.38
CA ILE A 83 -26.01 15.03 -5.36
C ILE A 83 -24.69 15.76 -5.11
N GLN A 84 -23.59 15.02 -4.93
CA GLN A 84 -22.27 15.63 -4.71
C GLN A 84 -21.83 16.46 -5.92
N LYS A 85 -21.97 15.91 -7.13
CA LYS A 85 -21.66 16.61 -8.38
C LYS A 85 -22.49 17.90 -8.53
N GLN A 86 -23.79 17.86 -8.23
CA GLN A 86 -24.65 19.05 -8.29
C GLN A 86 -24.26 20.09 -7.23
N SER A 87 -23.86 19.64 -6.03
CA SER A 87 -23.32 20.51 -4.98
C SER A 87 -22.01 21.18 -5.41
N ASP A 88 -21.09 20.41 -6.01
CA ASP A 88 -19.82 20.91 -6.51
C ASP A 88 -20.04 21.92 -7.64
N ILE A 89 -20.91 21.61 -8.63
CA ILE A 89 -21.29 22.55 -9.69
C ILE A 89 -21.87 23.85 -9.10
N LEU A 90 -22.74 23.74 -8.09
CA LEU A 90 -23.35 24.93 -7.48
C LEU A 90 -22.30 25.80 -6.76
N MET A 91 -21.38 25.18 -6.03
CA MET A 91 -20.25 25.87 -5.38
C MET A 91 -19.36 26.57 -6.41
N LEU A 92 -19.00 25.86 -7.48
CA LEU A 92 -18.11 26.37 -8.53
C LEU A 92 -18.73 27.53 -9.32
N THR A 93 -20.03 27.43 -9.61
CA THR A 93 -20.75 28.44 -10.40
C THR A 93 -21.05 29.72 -9.62
N HIS A 94 -21.21 29.64 -8.29
CA HIS A 94 -21.55 30.81 -7.48
C HIS A 94 -20.34 31.51 -6.85
N ASN A 95 -19.32 30.76 -6.43
CA ASN A 95 -18.27 31.32 -5.57
C ASN A 95 -16.85 31.24 -6.17
N GLY A 96 -16.68 30.57 -7.31
CA GLY A 96 -15.34 30.14 -7.74
C GLY A 96 -14.71 29.16 -6.74
N PHE A 97 -13.46 28.75 -6.95
CA PHE A 97 -12.75 27.98 -5.93
C PHE A 97 -12.39 28.92 -4.77
N SER A 98 -12.89 28.60 -3.56
CA SER A 98 -12.41 29.27 -2.35
C SER A 98 -10.95 28.89 -2.14
N MET A 99 -10.05 29.86 -2.30
CA MET A 99 -8.60 29.69 -2.13
C MET A 99 -8.30 29.23 -0.69
N GLN A 100 -7.64 28.08 -0.54
CA GLN A 100 -7.36 27.49 0.77
C GLN A 100 -5.97 27.84 1.30
N SER A 101 -5.20 28.69 0.60
CA SER A 101 -3.80 29.02 0.89
C SER A 101 -3.53 29.47 2.33
N ASP A 102 -4.52 30.08 2.98
CA ASP A 102 -4.39 30.63 4.33
C ASP A 102 -4.57 29.57 5.44
N ASN A 103 -4.98 28.35 5.09
CA ASN A 103 -5.09 27.27 6.06
C ASN A 103 -3.71 26.76 6.51
N VAL A 104 -3.58 26.52 7.81
CA VAL A 104 -2.37 25.94 8.39
C VAL A 104 -2.12 24.55 7.77
N GLY A 105 -0.90 24.34 7.26
CA GLY A 105 -0.43 23.07 6.71
C GLY A 105 -0.45 22.97 5.17
N THR A 106 -1.12 23.87 4.46
CA THR A 106 -1.12 23.87 2.97
C THR A 106 0.27 24.05 2.38
N SER A 107 1.13 24.82 3.04
CA SER A 107 2.54 24.99 2.65
C SER A 107 3.32 23.67 2.59
N ASN A 108 2.95 22.66 3.39
CA ASN A 108 3.58 21.34 3.35
C ASN A 108 3.33 20.65 1.99
N TYR A 109 2.11 20.79 1.44
CA TYR A 109 1.76 20.29 0.13
C TYR A 109 2.43 21.07 -1.00
N TYR A 110 2.51 22.40 -0.88
CA TYR A 110 3.18 23.24 -1.88
C TYR A 110 4.68 22.93 -1.97
N ASN A 111 5.32 22.67 -0.82
CA ASN A 111 6.71 22.25 -0.76
C ASN A 111 6.92 20.86 -1.37
N ALA A 112 6.03 19.90 -1.06
CA ALA A 112 6.07 18.56 -1.67
C ALA A 112 5.89 18.62 -3.19
N PHE A 113 4.92 19.39 -3.67
CA PHE A 113 4.70 19.63 -5.10
C PHE A 113 5.96 20.17 -5.78
N THR A 114 6.58 21.19 -5.19
CA THR A 114 7.78 21.83 -5.74
C THR A 114 8.94 20.85 -5.86
N GLU A 115 9.19 20.03 -4.84
CA GLU A 115 10.25 19.03 -4.89
C GLU A 115 9.98 17.93 -5.92
N ILE A 116 8.73 17.43 -6.01
CA ILE A 116 8.35 16.43 -7.03
C ILE A 116 8.45 17.03 -8.43
N GLN A 117 8.02 18.29 -8.63
CA GLN A 117 8.13 18.97 -9.91
C GLN A 117 9.59 19.09 -10.35
N LYS A 118 10.52 19.43 -9.45
CA LYS A 118 11.97 19.46 -9.76
C LYS A 118 12.50 18.10 -10.22
N MET A 119 11.99 17.00 -9.66
CA MET A 119 12.36 15.66 -10.13
C MET A 119 11.87 15.40 -11.55
N LEU A 120 10.65 15.85 -11.87
CA LEU A 120 10.04 15.67 -13.19
C LEU A 120 10.66 16.58 -14.26
N THR A 121 11.07 17.80 -13.91
CA THR A 121 11.75 18.73 -14.83
C THR A 121 13.23 18.42 -15.03
N GLY A 122 13.79 17.48 -14.27
CA GLY A 122 15.21 17.10 -14.33
C GLY A 122 16.13 18.04 -13.56
N GLU A 123 15.61 18.98 -12.77
CA GLU A 123 16.38 19.82 -11.84
C GLU A 123 16.93 19.00 -10.66
N GLN A 124 16.24 17.91 -10.31
CA GLN A 124 16.68 16.88 -9.36
C GLN A 124 16.58 15.49 -10.00
N SER A 125 17.42 14.55 -9.57
CA SER A 125 17.29 13.15 -9.99
C SER A 125 15.94 12.57 -9.52
N LEU A 126 15.30 11.77 -10.38
CA LEU A 126 14.11 11.01 -10.01
C LEU A 126 14.41 10.12 -8.80
N ASN A 127 13.55 10.18 -7.79
CA ASN A 127 13.63 9.37 -6.58
C ASN A 127 12.22 9.01 -6.13
N LEU A 128 11.82 7.75 -6.33
CA LEU A 128 10.48 7.28 -6.04
C LEU A 128 10.21 7.28 -4.53
N GLY A 129 11.15 6.78 -3.74
CA GLY A 129 11.02 6.75 -2.27
C GLY A 129 10.81 8.13 -1.66
N LYS A 130 11.56 9.14 -2.13
CA LYS A 130 11.42 10.53 -1.70
C LYS A 130 10.09 11.12 -2.16
N ALA A 131 9.65 10.85 -3.39
CA ALA A 131 8.36 11.34 -3.90
C ALA A 131 7.19 10.81 -3.05
N ILE A 132 7.16 9.50 -2.77
CA ILE A 132 6.15 8.89 -1.89
C ILE A 132 6.20 9.51 -0.49
N PHE A 133 7.39 9.62 0.09
CA PHE A 133 7.56 10.21 1.42
C PHE A 133 7.03 11.66 1.48
N LEU A 134 7.34 12.48 0.48
CA LEU A 134 6.89 13.88 0.44
C LEU A 134 5.36 13.99 0.41
N VAL A 135 4.69 13.14 -0.38
CA VAL A 135 3.22 13.09 -0.44
C VAL A 135 2.62 12.73 0.91
N GLU A 136 3.09 11.63 1.49
CA GLU A 136 2.53 11.13 2.74
C GLU A 136 2.85 12.07 3.91
N ASN A 137 4.07 12.61 3.97
CA ASN A 137 4.48 13.51 5.04
C ASN A 137 3.77 14.86 4.97
N ALA A 138 3.40 15.35 3.78
CA ALA A 138 2.54 16.52 3.65
C ALA A 138 1.17 16.30 4.33
N TYR A 139 0.61 15.10 4.22
CA TYR A 139 -0.61 14.70 4.94
C TYR A 139 -0.40 14.60 6.46
N TYR A 140 0.83 14.38 6.93
CA TYR A 140 1.16 14.40 8.36
C TYR A 140 1.71 15.74 8.85
N ASP A 141 1.47 16.83 8.11
CA ASP A 141 1.93 18.17 8.44
C ASP A 141 3.46 18.26 8.63
N ASN A 142 4.19 17.49 7.82
CA ASN A 142 5.65 17.32 7.87
C ASN A 142 6.18 16.83 9.23
N ALA A 143 5.41 16.01 9.94
CA ALA A 143 5.81 15.47 11.24
C ALA A 143 6.95 14.42 11.17
N TYR A 144 7.18 13.79 10.01
CA TYR A 144 8.23 12.77 9.85
C TYR A 144 9.53 13.36 9.29
N ILE A 145 10.64 12.71 9.64
CA ILE A 145 11.99 13.05 9.18
C ILE A 145 12.35 12.10 8.02
N TYR A 146 12.77 12.68 6.89
CA TYR A 146 13.09 11.90 5.69
C TYR A 146 14.26 10.94 5.90
N GLU A 147 15.24 11.32 6.71
CA GLU A 147 16.42 10.49 6.97
C GLU A 147 16.05 9.20 7.73
N ASP A 148 15.12 9.27 8.68
CA ASP A 148 14.62 8.07 9.39
C ASP A 148 13.87 7.13 8.45
N TYR A 149 13.04 7.68 7.56
CA TYR A 149 12.36 6.91 6.52
C TYR A 149 13.37 6.23 5.58
N GLN A 150 14.36 6.98 5.10
CA GLN A 150 15.37 6.47 4.18
C GLN A 150 16.26 5.41 4.84
N ASN A 151 16.67 5.61 6.10
CA ASN A 151 17.47 4.63 6.82
C ASN A 151 16.69 3.33 7.05
N SER A 152 15.39 3.41 7.35
CA SER A 152 14.55 2.22 7.47
C SER A 152 14.48 1.40 6.17
N ILE A 153 14.41 2.07 5.01
CA ILE A 153 14.45 1.42 3.69
C ILE A 153 15.82 0.78 3.45
N LYS A 154 16.91 1.49 3.75
CA LYS A 154 18.29 1.00 3.61
C LYS A 154 18.55 -0.24 4.45
N ASP A 155 18.13 -0.23 5.72
CA ASP A 155 18.32 -1.36 6.64
C ASP A 155 17.63 -2.62 6.09
N ILE A 156 16.44 -2.46 5.49
CA ILE A 156 15.69 -3.58 4.90
C ILE A 156 16.32 -4.05 3.58
N ALA A 157 16.82 -3.13 2.75
CA ALA A 157 17.55 -3.48 1.54
C ALA A 157 18.86 -4.21 1.87
N GLU A 158 19.59 -3.77 2.90
CA GLU A 158 20.78 -4.45 3.42
C GLU A 158 20.42 -5.85 3.91
N LEU A 159 19.38 -5.97 4.74
CA LEU A 159 18.85 -7.25 5.21
C LEU A 159 18.54 -8.22 4.05
N CYS A 160 17.89 -7.74 2.98
CA CYS A 160 17.62 -8.55 1.80
C CYS A 160 18.93 -8.99 1.10
N ASN A 161 19.90 -8.09 0.95
CA ASN A 161 21.20 -8.41 0.37
C ASN A 161 21.98 -9.43 1.21
N GLU A 162 21.98 -9.29 2.53
CA GLU A 162 22.59 -10.26 3.44
C GLU A 162 21.95 -11.64 3.29
N LYS A 163 20.62 -11.69 3.15
CA LYS A 163 19.92 -12.95 2.96
C LYS A 163 20.21 -13.60 1.60
N ILE A 164 20.37 -12.79 0.54
CA ILE A 164 20.83 -13.27 -0.78
C ILE A 164 22.22 -13.92 -0.66
N GLU A 165 23.14 -13.28 0.06
CA GLU A 165 24.49 -13.79 0.28
C GLU A 165 24.50 -15.06 1.15
N GLU A 166 23.69 -15.12 2.21
CA GLU A 166 23.52 -16.31 3.05
C GLU A 166 22.99 -17.51 2.24
N ASP A 167 22.01 -17.26 1.36
CA ASP A 167 21.41 -18.26 0.47
C ASP A 167 22.32 -18.61 -0.74
N LYS A 168 23.49 -17.97 -0.87
CA LYS A 168 24.47 -18.16 -1.96
C LYS A 168 23.90 -17.88 -3.35
N LEU A 169 23.02 -16.88 -3.45
CA LEU A 169 22.43 -16.43 -4.71
C LEU A 169 23.25 -15.29 -5.31
N ASP A 170 23.12 -15.05 -6.62
CA ASP A 170 23.81 -13.94 -7.29
C ASP A 170 23.12 -12.60 -6.99
N LYS A 171 23.78 -11.76 -6.20
CA LYS A 171 23.27 -10.44 -5.81
C LYS A 171 23.21 -9.43 -6.95
N ASN A 172 23.83 -9.71 -8.10
CA ASN A 172 23.75 -8.83 -9.26
C ASN A 172 22.59 -9.21 -10.21
N ASP A 173 21.96 -10.36 -9.99
CA ASP A 173 20.85 -10.81 -10.82
C ASP A 173 19.54 -10.07 -10.45
N ASN A 174 18.89 -9.48 -11.46
CA ASN A 174 17.67 -8.69 -11.27
C ASN A 174 16.52 -9.51 -10.69
N LEU A 175 16.35 -10.75 -11.16
CA LEU A 175 15.29 -11.64 -10.71
C LEU A 175 15.56 -12.09 -9.26
N VAL A 176 16.81 -12.36 -8.89
CA VAL A 176 17.20 -12.70 -7.51
C VAL A 176 16.82 -11.57 -6.54
N LYS A 177 17.18 -10.32 -6.85
CA LYS A 177 16.83 -9.17 -6.00
C LYS A 177 15.31 -9.04 -5.84
N ASN A 178 14.58 -9.06 -6.96
CA ASN A 178 13.12 -8.97 -6.96
C ASN A 178 12.45 -10.11 -6.19
N MET A 179 12.93 -11.35 -6.36
CA MET A 179 12.39 -12.50 -5.63
C MET A 179 12.74 -12.45 -4.13
N MET A 180 13.87 -11.85 -3.75
CA MET A 180 14.17 -11.62 -2.34
C MET A 180 13.23 -10.58 -1.71
N ILE A 181 12.97 -9.46 -2.39
CA ILE A 181 11.99 -8.45 -1.94
C ILE A 181 10.60 -9.08 -1.82
N PHE A 182 10.22 -9.90 -2.81
CA PHE A 182 8.95 -10.64 -2.77
C PHE A 182 8.88 -11.52 -1.53
N ARG A 183 9.91 -12.37 -1.28
CA ARG A 183 9.98 -13.21 -0.09
C ARG A 183 9.96 -12.41 1.21
N PHE A 184 10.66 -11.27 1.28
CA PHE A 184 10.63 -10.37 2.44
C PHE A 184 9.20 -9.89 2.73
N ILE A 185 8.44 -9.51 1.72
CA ILE A 185 7.07 -9.03 1.93
C ILE A 185 6.10 -10.20 2.20
N SER A 186 6.27 -11.35 1.54
CA SER A 186 5.27 -12.41 1.47
C SER A 186 5.49 -13.57 2.45
N ASP A 187 6.72 -13.83 2.88
CA ASP A 187 7.10 -15.01 3.66
C ASP A 187 7.90 -14.66 4.94
N THR A 188 8.10 -15.66 5.80
CA THR A 188 8.97 -15.54 6.98
C THR A 188 10.43 -15.73 6.56
N LEU A 189 11.26 -14.72 6.77
CA LEU A 189 12.70 -14.87 6.58
C LEU A 189 13.38 -15.22 7.90
N ILE A 190 14.26 -16.22 7.83
CA ILE A 190 15.13 -16.61 8.93
C ILE A 190 16.55 -16.23 8.51
N MET A 191 17.19 -15.40 9.31
CA MET A 191 18.54 -14.93 9.07
C MET A 191 19.41 -15.23 10.28
N LYS A 192 20.72 -15.20 10.07
CA LYS A 192 21.68 -15.30 11.16
C LYS A 192 22.23 -13.92 11.50
N ASP A 193 22.03 -13.49 12.74
CA ASP A 193 22.71 -12.31 13.28
C ASP A 193 24.23 -12.53 13.19
N LYS A 194 24.93 -11.66 12.45
CA LYS A 194 26.38 -11.77 12.22
C LYS A 194 27.20 -11.58 13.50
N SER A 195 26.68 -10.81 14.46
CA SER A 195 27.37 -10.49 15.71
C SER A 195 27.14 -11.56 16.79
N THR A 196 25.91 -12.06 16.92
CA THR A 196 25.55 -13.01 17.99
C THR A 196 25.43 -14.46 17.52
N GLY A 197 25.34 -14.69 16.22
CA GLY A 197 25.09 -16.00 15.61
C GLY A 197 23.68 -16.54 15.83
N LYS A 198 22.78 -15.77 16.47
CA LYS A 198 21.40 -16.17 16.75
C LYS A 198 20.53 -16.06 15.51
N LYS A 199 19.43 -16.83 15.51
CA LYS A 199 18.39 -16.71 14.47
C LYS A 199 17.57 -15.44 14.71
N LEU A 200 17.46 -14.64 13.66
CA LEU A 200 16.59 -13.49 13.55
C LEU A 200 15.41 -13.85 12.64
N TYR A 201 14.20 -13.45 13.03
CA TYR A 201 12.99 -13.75 12.28
C TYR A 201 12.37 -12.45 11.79
N HIS A 202 12.13 -12.37 10.50
CA HIS A 202 11.25 -11.39 9.87
C HIS A 202 9.96 -12.08 9.48
N TYR A 203 8.82 -11.47 9.81
CA TYR A 203 7.50 -12.00 9.47
C TYR A 203 6.90 -11.21 8.30
N PRO A 204 6.08 -11.85 7.46
CA PRO A 204 5.55 -11.20 6.27
C PRO A 204 4.61 -10.05 6.62
N VAL A 205 4.58 -9.06 5.70
CA VAL A 205 3.58 -8.00 5.70
C VAL A 205 2.19 -8.63 5.53
N LYS A 206 1.19 -8.05 6.19
CA LYS A 206 -0.20 -8.51 6.15
C LYS A 206 -1.04 -7.55 5.32
N TYR A 207 -2.06 -8.09 4.65
CA TYR A 207 -3.07 -7.24 4.03
C TYR A 207 -3.98 -6.63 5.11
N ASN A 208 -4.29 -5.34 4.99
CA ASN A 208 -5.11 -4.58 5.91
C ASN A 208 -6.61 -4.82 5.62
N TYR A 209 -7.14 -5.99 5.99
CA TYR A 209 -8.56 -6.30 5.82
C TYR A 209 -9.51 -5.41 6.64
N GLU A 210 -9.03 -4.79 7.71
CA GLU A 210 -9.83 -3.96 8.62
C GLU A 210 -10.21 -2.62 7.98
N ASP A 211 -9.32 -2.05 7.16
CA ASP A 211 -9.56 -0.78 6.47
C ASP A 211 -8.97 -0.78 5.05
N TYR A 212 -9.24 -1.85 4.29
CA TYR A 212 -8.70 -2.06 2.94
C TYR A 212 -9.14 -1.02 1.89
N HIS A 213 -10.09 -0.15 2.26
CA HIS A 213 -10.65 0.91 1.42
C HIS A 213 -10.35 2.31 1.97
N SER A 214 -9.56 2.44 3.04
CA SER A 214 -9.26 3.72 3.68
C SER A 214 -10.51 4.54 4.03
N ARG A 215 -11.55 3.84 4.50
CA ARG A 215 -12.81 4.46 4.96
C ARG A 215 -12.70 4.92 6.40
N ASN A 216 -11.93 4.20 7.21
CA ASN A 216 -11.74 4.56 8.62
C ASN A 216 -10.66 5.63 8.77
N SER A 217 -9.55 5.47 8.06
CA SER A 217 -8.48 6.46 8.00
C SER A 217 -7.94 6.59 6.59
N TYR A 218 -7.82 7.83 6.11
CA TYR A 218 -7.32 8.09 4.76
C TYR A 218 -5.90 7.53 4.59
N ASP A 219 -5.03 7.69 5.58
CA ASP A 219 -3.64 7.25 5.54
C ASP A 219 -3.43 5.73 5.62
N SER A 220 -4.48 4.91 5.72
CA SER A 220 -4.32 3.46 5.86
C SER A 220 -3.77 2.75 4.62
N HIS A 221 -3.78 3.43 3.47
CA HIS A 221 -3.14 2.97 2.24
C HIS A 221 -1.71 3.48 2.07
N PHE A 222 -1.15 4.26 3.00
CA PHE A 222 0.20 4.81 2.90
C PHE A 222 1.30 3.75 3.12
N VAL A 223 2.45 3.95 2.47
CA VAL A 223 3.68 3.18 2.66
C VAL A 223 4.23 3.41 4.07
N THR A 224 4.21 4.64 4.57
CA THR A 224 4.58 4.94 5.96
C THR A 224 3.70 4.18 6.95
N THR A 225 2.38 4.12 6.75
CA THR A 225 1.49 3.30 7.58
C THR A 225 1.84 1.81 7.50
N LEU A 226 2.14 1.30 6.30
CA LEU A 226 2.60 -0.09 6.12
C LEU A 226 3.88 -0.36 6.92
N MET A 227 4.89 0.52 6.81
CA MET A 227 6.16 0.38 7.51
C MET A 227 5.99 0.38 9.03
N HIS A 228 5.08 1.22 9.56
CA HIS A 228 4.84 1.30 11.01
C HIS A 228 4.03 0.11 11.55
N THR A 229 3.05 -0.38 10.79
CA THR A 229 2.06 -1.35 11.30
C THR A 229 2.31 -2.79 10.83
N GLY A 230 3.12 -2.97 9.79
CA GLY A 230 3.26 -4.23 9.07
C GLY A 230 1.99 -4.63 8.30
N LYS A 231 1.01 -3.73 8.14
CA LYS A 231 -0.24 -3.95 7.40
C LYS A 231 -0.33 -3.00 6.22
N GLY A 232 -0.53 -3.52 5.01
CA GLY A 232 -0.62 -2.74 3.78
C GLY A 232 -1.85 -3.07 2.93
N GLN A 233 -2.01 -2.36 1.83
CA GLN A 233 -3.09 -2.59 0.86
C GLN A 233 -2.52 -2.84 -0.54
N CYS A 234 -3.41 -3.08 -1.51
CA CYS A 234 -3.05 -3.19 -2.93
C CYS A 234 -2.37 -1.95 -3.51
N TYR A 235 -2.39 -0.82 -2.79
CA TYR A 235 -1.71 0.41 -3.15
C TYR A 235 -0.33 0.53 -2.46
N SER A 236 -0.28 0.48 -1.11
CA SER A 236 1.00 0.60 -0.38
C SER A 236 1.95 -0.56 -0.61
N MET A 237 1.47 -1.80 -0.75
CA MET A 237 2.36 -2.95 -0.86
C MET A 237 3.19 -2.90 -2.16
N PRO A 238 2.62 -2.66 -3.35
CA PRO A 238 3.41 -2.46 -4.57
C PRO A 238 4.37 -1.27 -4.48
N LEU A 239 3.93 -0.12 -3.97
CA LEU A 239 4.82 1.05 -3.84
C LEU A 239 5.98 0.78 -2.90
N TYR A 240 5.72 0.12 -1.76
CA TYR A 240 6.77 -0.29 -0.83
C TYR A 240 7.78 -1.25 -1.48
N TYR A 241 7.30 -2.22 -2.26
CA TYR A 241 8.16 -3.09 -3.06
C TYR A 241 9.05 -2.28 -4.01
N LEU A 242 8.48 -1.31 -4.73
CA LEU A 242 9.23 -0.50 -5.69
C LEU A 242 10.28 0.39 -5.02
N VAL A 243 10.02 0.91 -3.82
CA VAL A 243 11.01 1.64 -3.02
C VAL A 243 12.17 0.73 -2.61
N LEU A 244 11.88 -0.49 -2.16
CA LEU A 244 12.93 -1.47 -1.86
C LEU A 244 13.70 -1.89 -3.12
N ALA A 245 13.02 -2.04 -4.26
CA ALA A 245 13.65 -2.36 -5.53
C ALA A 245 14.58 -1.22 -6.00
N GLU A 246 14.14 0.04 -5.86
CA GLU A 246 14.96 1.21 -6.16
C GLU A 246 16.24 1.24 -5.30
N GLU A 247 16.13 1.01 -3.99
CA GLU A 247 17.29 0.97 -3.08
C GLU A 247 18.23 -0.21 -3.37
N MET A 248 17.68 -1.38 -3.72
CA MET A 248 18.49 -2.56 -4.09
C MET A 248 19.07 -2.48 -5.51
N GLY A 249 18.69 -1.47 -6.30
CA GLY A 249 19.06 -1.38 -7.72
C GLY A 249 18.50 -2.55 -8.53
N ALA A 250 17.25 -2.91 -8.29
CA ALA A 250 16.47 -3.88 -9.06
C ALA A 250 15.45 -3.14 -9.95
N GLU A 251 15.23 -3.67 -11.15
CA GLU A 251 14.21 -3.19 -12.07
C GLU A 251 12.87 -3.85 -11.73
N ALA A 252 11.93 -3.02 -11.31
CA ALA A 252 10.55 -3.37 -11.01
C ALA A 252 9.65 -2.20 -11.41
N TYR A 253 8.42 -2.51 -11.81
CA TYR A 253 7.51 -1.55 -12.41
C TYR A 253 6.16 -1.60 -11.71
N TRP A 254 5.57 -0.42 -11.52
CA TRP A 254 4.18 -0.35 -11.08
C TRP A 254 3.27 -0.70 -12.24
N SER A 255 2.21 -1.46 -11.98
CA SER A 255 1.23 -1.81 -13.00
C SER A 255 -0.17 -1.82 -12.40
N PHE A 256 -1.14 -1.52 -13.26
CA PHE A 256 -2.54 -1.34 -12.86
C PHE A 256 -3.45 -2.37 -13.51
N SER A 257 -4.45 -2.80 -12.76
CA SER A 257 -5.72 -3.31 -13.29
C SER A 257 -6.85 -2.42 -12.77
N PRO A 258 -8.10 -2.55 -13.26
CA PRO A 258 -9.22 -1.80 -12.71
C PRO A 258 -9.28 -1.89 -11.18
N ARG A 259 -9.15 -0.73 -10.52
CA ARG A 259 -9.23 -0.55 -9.06
C ARG A 259 -8.16 -1.31 -8.24
N HIS A 260 -7.08 -1.74 -8.86
CA HIS A 260 -6.05 -2.55 -8.19
C HIS A 260 -4.67 -2.27 -8.79
N THR A 261 -3.62 -2.42 -7.98
CA THR A 261 -2.24 -2.23 -8.44
C THR A 261 -1.36 -3.38 -7.98
N PHE A 262 -0.33 -3.67 -8.77
CA PHE A 262 0.59 -4.77 -8.55
C PHE A 262 1.97 -4.41 -9.13
N VAL A 263 2.96 -5.30 -8.92
CA VAL A 263 4.31 -5.09 -9.46
C VAL A 263 4.53 -5.98 -10.67
N LYS A 264 5.13 -5.41 -11.73
CA LYS A 264 5.69 -6.18 -12.86
C LYS A 264 7.21 -6.22 -12.74
N ILE A 265 7.79 -7.39 -12.97
CA ILE A 265 9.24 -7.57 -13.06
C ILE A 265 9.58 -8.34 -14.34
N GLN A 266 10.80 -8.17 -14.82
CA GLN A 266 11.31 -8.87 -15.99
C GLN A 266 12.56 -9.67 -15.62
N ASP A 267 12.66 -10.91 -16.09
CA ASP A 267 13.91 -11.67 -15.99
C ASP A 267 14.91 -11.29 -17.08
N ASN A 268 16.15 -11.76 -16.96
CA ASN A 268 17.21 -11.50 -17.94
C ASN A 268 16.91 -12.04 -19.35
N GLY A 269 15.93 -12.95 -19.48
CA GLY A 269 15.44 -13.48 -20.75
C GLY A 269 14.33 -12.63 -21.38
N GLY A 270 13.94 -11.53 -20.75
CA GLY A 270 12.88 -10.64 -21.21
C GLY A 270 11.47 -11.10 -20.86
N LYS A 271 11.30 -12.15 -20.04
CA LYS A 271 9.98 -12.64 -19.65
C LYS A 271 9.45 -11.83 -18.47
N TRP A 272 8.19 -11.43 -18.58
CA TRP A 272 7.45 -10.67 -17.57
C TRP A 272 6.76 -11.57 -16.54
N TYR A 273 6.73 -11.10 -15.29
CA TYR A 273 6.03 -11.72 -14.17
C TYR A 273 5.24 -10.65 -13.40
N ASN A 274 4.01 -10.99 -12.98
CA ASN A 274 3.20 -10.12 -12.13
C ASN A 274 3.30 -10.60 -10.69
N ILE A 275 3.85 -9.76 -9.82
CA ILE A 275 4.00 -10.02 -8.41
C ILE A 275 2.78 -9.44 -7.69
N GLU A 276 1.89 -10.33 -7.26
CA GLU A 276 0.67 -9.99 -6.52
C GLU A 276 0.92 -10.13 -5.01
N LEU A 277 1.13 -9.01 -4.35
CA LEU A 277 1.53 -8.97 -2.94
C LEU A 277 0.36 -9.20 -1.98
N THR A 278 -0.88 -8.92 -2.40
CA THR A 278 -2.07 -9.07 -1.53
C THR A 278 -2.46 -10.53 -1.32
N CYS A 279 -2.24 -11.38 -2.32
CA CYS A 279 -2.44 -12.83 -2.23
C CYS A 279 -1.12 -13.62 -2.24
N LYS A 280 0.04 -12.95 -2.18
CA LYS A 280 1.37 -13.55 -2.09
C LYS A 280 1.67 -14.52 -3.24
N GLY A 281 1.29 -14.12 -4.47
CA GLY A 281 1.36 -14.98 -5.65
C GLY A 281 2.08 -14.33 -6.82
N VAL A 282 2.48 -15.16 -7.79
CA VAL A 282 2.87 -14.72 -9.13
C VAL A 282 1.72 -15.05 -10.07
N LEU A 283 1.11 -14.03 -10.65
CA LEU A 283 -0.09 -14.16 -11.48
C LEU A 283 0.21 -13.88 -12.96
N SER A 284 -0.65 -14.38 -13.84
CA SER A 284 -0.58 -14.07 -15.27
C SER A 284 -1.44 -12.85 -15.61
N ASP A 285 -1.16 -12.19 -16.74
CA ASP A 285 -2.04 -11.14 -17.26
C ASP A 285 -3.47 -11.67 -17.47
N ALA A 286 -3.61 -12.94 -17.89
CA ALA A 286 -4.91 -13.60 -18.05
C ALA A 286 -5.71 -13.66 -16.74
N HIS A 287 -5.06 -13.78 -15.58
CA HIS A 287 -5.76 -13.72 -14.29
C HIS A 287 -6.45 -12.36 -14.10
N TYR A 288 -5.74 -11.26 -14.33
CA TYR A 288 -6.32 -9.91 -14.21
C TYR A 288 -7.37 -9.63 -15.27
N MET A 289 -7.17 -10.09 -16.51
CA MET A 289 -8.17 -9.97 -17.57
C MET A 289 -9.49 -10.64 -17.20
N ASN A 290 -9.41 -11.86 -16.65
CA ASN A 290 -10.59 -12.65 -16.29
C ASN A 290 -11.30 -12.10 -15.04
N ASN A 291 -10.56 -11.57 -14.05
CA ASN A 291 -11.12 -11.16 -12.77
C ASN A 291 -11.49 -9.67 -12.69
N SER A 292 -10.92 -8.82 -13.55
CA SER A 292 -11.10 -7.36 -13.50
C SER A 292 -11.91 -6.78 -14.67
N TYR A 293 -12.54 -7.62 -15.50
CA TYR A 293 -13.38 -7.20 -16.65
C TYR A 293 -12.68 -6.18 -17.57
N ILE A 294 -11.40 -6.41 -17.88
CA ILE A 294 -10.62 -5.52 -18.74
C ILE A 294 -11.11 -5.65 -20.18
N LYS A 295 -11.58 -4.53 -20.76
CA LYS A 295 -12.03 -4.48 -22.16
C LYS A 295 -10.85 -4.58 -23.15
N ALA A 296 -11.10 -5.08 -24.35
CA ALA A 296 -10.05 -5.22 -25.37
C ALA A 296 -9.45 -3.85 -25.78
N GLU A 297 -10.28 -2.81 -25.83
CA GLU A 297 -9.86 -1.44 -26.14
C GLU A 297 -8.89 -0.89 -25.08
N ALA A 298 -9.10 -1.25 -23.80
CA ALA A 298 -8.20 -0.90 -22.72
C ALA A 298 -6.83 -1.58 -22.85
N LEU A 299 -6.78 -2.82 -23.35
CA LEU A 299 -5.50 -3.46 -23.65
C LEU A 299 -4.82 -2.83 -24.87
N GLN A 300 -5.60 -2.54 -25.92
CA GLN A 300 -5.09 -1.92 -27.14
C GLN A 300 -4.47 -0.54 -26.89
N ASN A 301 -5.10 0.25 -26.00
CA ASN A 301 -4.62 1.58 -25.62
C ASN A 301 -3.60 1.54 -24.48
N LYS A 302 -3.06 0.36 -24.12
CA LYS A 302 -2.01 0.21 -23.10
C LYS A 302 -2.39 0.79 -21.74
N ILE A 303 -3.68 0.79 -21.47
CA ILE A 303 -4.28 1.40 -20.29
C ILE A 303 -3.95 0.53 -19.07
N TYR A 304 -4.22 -0.77 -19.10
CA TYR A 304 -3.94 -1.70 -17.98
C TYR A 304 -2.85 -2.70 -18.33
N LEU A 305 -2.26 -3.30 -17.29
CA LEU A 305 -1.25 -4.36 -17.34
C LEU A 305 0.09 -3.93 -17.96
N GLU A 306 0.32 -2.64 -18.14
CA GLU A 306 1.58 -2.13 -18.67
C GLU A 306 2.55 -1.73 -17.54
N PRO A 307 3.85 -2.00 -17.68
CA PRO A 307 4.85 -1.53 -16.74
C PRO A 307 4.99 0.00 -16.85
N MET A 308 4.68 0.72 -15.78
CA MET A 308 4.82 2.17 -15.69
C MET A 308 6.29 2.54 -15.44
N ASP A 309 6.87 3.42 -16.26
CA ASP A 309 8.22 3.92 -16.03
C ASP A 309 8.29 4.85 -14.80
N LYS A 310 9.50 5.04 -14.27
CA LYS A 310 9.72 5.81 -13.04
C LYS A 310 9.21 7.26 -13.13
N THR A 311 9.35 7.90 -14.29
CA THR A 311 8.88 9.28 -14.50
C THR A 311 7.36 9.34 -14.36
N ASN A 312 6.65 8.41 -14.99
CA ASN A 312 5.21 8.27 -14.90
C ASN A 312 4.78 7.97 -13.45
N VAL A 313 5.47 7.06 -12.74
CA VAL A 313 5.16 6.79 -11.31
C VAL A 313 5.36 8.03 -10.43
N VAL A 314 6.44 8.79 -10.62
CA VAL A 314 6.68 10.04 -9.88
C VAL A 314 5.65 11.11 -10.25
N ALA A 315 5.22 11.18 -11.51
CA ALA A 315 4.14 12.08 -11.92
C ALA A 315 2.81 11.69 -11.26
N GLN A 316 2.52 10.39 -11.15
CA GLN A 316 1.37 9.89 -10.39
C GLN A 316 1.46 10.30 -8.91
N MET A 317 2.62 10.55 -8.32
CA MET A 317 2.68 11.05 -6.93
C MET A 317 2.11 12.47 -6.77
N LEU A 318 2.14 13.32 -7.80
CA LEU A 318 1.46 14.63 -7.75
C LEU A 318 -0.06 14.48 -7.63
N ILE A 319 -0.60 13.39 -8.13
CA ILE A 319 -2.03 13.08 -8.06
C ILE A 319 -2.42 12.69 -6.65
N GLU A 320 -1.59 11.85 -6.04
CA GLU A 320 -1.81 11.38 -4.68
C GLU A 320 -1.62 12.54 -3.70
N LEU A 321 -0.72 13.48 -4.02
CA LEU A 321 -0.60 14.78 -3.34
C LEU A 321 -1.91 15.58 -3.43
N ALA A 322 -2.49 15.70 -4.63
CA ALA A 322 -3.76 16.40 -4.85
C ALA A 322 -4.90 15.75 -4.06
N ARG A 323 -4.97 14.41 -4.03
CA ARG A 323 -5.99 13.67 -3.26
C ARG A 323 -5.84 13.87 -1.76
N GLY A 324 -4.61 13.82 -1.23
CA GLY A 324 -4.34 14.11 0.17
C GLY A 324 -4.73 15.54 0.54
N TYR A 325 -4.43 16.49 -0.36
CA TYR A 325 -4.83 17.89 -0.20
C TYR A 325 -6.35 18.05 -0.15
N TYR A 326 -7.05 17.46 -1.13
CA TYR A 326 -8.51 17.47 -1.21
C TYR A 326 -9.15 16.89 0.05
N GLN A 327 -8.61 15.80 0.58
CA GLN A 327 -9.10 15.19 1.80
C GLN A 327 -9.01 16.13 3.02
N LYS A 328 -7.99 16.98 3.09
CA LYS A 328 -7.79 17.93 4.20
C LYS A 328 -8.49 19.27 4.02
N TYR A 329 -8.45 19.82 2.81
CA TYR A 329 -8.77 21.22 2.53
C TYR A 329 -9.87 21.41 1.49
N GLY A 330 -10.27 20.35 0.79
CA GLY A 330 -11.20 20.43 -0.33
C GLY A 330 -10.54 20.86 -1.64
N LEU A 331 -11.37 21.23 -2.61
CA LEU A 331 -10.94 21.52 -3.97
C LEU A 331 -10.60 23.00 -4.16
N ASP A 332 -9.39 23.29 -4.65
CA ASP A 332 -8.97 24.61 -5.11
C ASP A 332 -7.93 24.54 -6.25
N ASP A 333 -7.36 25.69 -6.63
CA ASP A 333 -6.39 25.80 -7.73
C ASP A 333 -5.16 24.89 -7.57
N PHE A 334 -4.74 24.57 -6.34
CA PHE A 334 -3.61 23.70 -6.11
C PHE A 334 -3.88 22.26 -6.57
N TYR A 335 -5.11 21.77 -6.36
CA TYR A 335 -5.52 20.46 -6.84
C TYR A 335 -5.38 20.38 -8.38
N LEU A 336 -5.87 21.41 -9.07
CA LEU A 336 -5.78 21.49 -10.54
C LEU A 336 -4.32 21.62 -11.00
N GLN A 337 -3.50 22.41 -10.30
CA GLN A 337 -2.08 22.55 -10.60
C GLN A 337 -1.34 21.20 -10.53
N CYS A 338 -1.66 20.37 -9.52
CA CYS A 338 -1.11 19.04 -9.39
C CYS A 338 -1.50 18.14 -10.55
N ALA A 339 -2.80 18.09 -10.89
CA ALA A 339 -3.33 17.32 -12.00
C ALA A 339 -2.70 17.75 -13.34
N ASP A 340 -2.75 19.04 -13.66
CA ASP A 340 -2.21 19.61 -14.90
C ASP A 340 -0.72 19.37 -15.05
N THR A 341 0.03 19.37 -13.94
CA THR A 341 1.47 19.09 -13.97
C THR A 341 1.73 17.61 -14.22
N ALA A 342 1.03 16.71 -13.54
CA ALA A 342 1.19 15.27 -13.73
C ALA A 342 0.84 14.86 -15.17
N MET A 343 -0.24 15.40 -15.70
CA MET A 343 -0.76 15.16 -17.05
C MET A 343 0.23 15.49 -18.18
N LYS A 344 1.26 16.30 -17.94
CA LYS A 344 2.32 16.56 -18.91
C LYS A 344 3.26 15.38 -19.12
N TYR A 345 3.30 14.46 -18.16
CA TYR A 345 4.22 13.32 -18.15
C TYR A 345 3.50 11.98 -18.27
N LEU A 346 2.22 11.91 -17.87
CA LEU A 346 1.44 10.68 -17.91
C LEU A 346 1.08 10.32 -19.36
N ASN A 347 1.60 9.18 -19.81
CA ASN A 347 1.62 8.81 -21.24
C ASN A 347 0.29 8.18 -21.75
N ASN A 348 -0.65 7.79 -20.88
CA ASN A 348 -1.85 7.02 -21.27
C ASN A 348 -3.18 7.62 -20.74
N ASP A 349 -4.25 7.45 -21.51
CA ASP A 349 -5.62 7.94 -21.23
C ASP A 349 -6.20 7.51 -19.86
N LEU A 350 -5.66 6.46 -19.23
CA LEU A 350 -6.07 6.05 -17.88
C LEU A 350 -5.82 7.07 -16.82
N ASP A 351 -4.65 7.71 -16.88
CA ASP A 351 -4.28 8.61 -15.82
C ASP A 351 -5.21 9.82 -15.89
N VAL A 352 -5.51 10.28 -17.11
CA VAL A 352 -6.57 11.25 -17.43
C VAL A 352 -7.96 10.80 -16.97
N GLU A 353 -8.36 9.54 -17.22
CA GLU A 353 -9.68 9.04 -16.79
C GLU A 353 -9.79 8.86 -15.27
N LYS A 354 -8.70 8.52 -14.56
CA LYS A 354 -8.64 8.50 -13.08
C LYS A 354 -8.79 9.92 -12.49
N PHE A 355 -8.42 10.97 -13.25
CA PHE A 355 -8.73 12.37 -12.91
C PHE A 355 -10.17 12.75 -13.25
N ALA A 356 -10.61 12.42 -14.46
CA ALA A 356 -11.92 12.83 -14.98
C ALA A 356 -13.08 12.09 -14.29
N LYS A 357 -12.85 10.87 -13.80
CA LYS A 357 -13.76 10.12 -12.94
C LYS A 357 -13.24 10.25 -11.51
N VAL A 358 -13.58 11.36 -10.86
CA VAL A 358 -13.45 11.51 -9.40
C VAL A 358 -14.32 10.43 -8.75
N ASP A 359 -13.74 9.25 -8.52
CA ASP A 359 -14.31 8.15 -7.74
C ASP A 359 -13.62 8.14 -6.38
N PRO A 360 -14.17 8.81 -5.34
CA PRO A 360 -13.79 8.54 -3.97
C PRO A 360 -14.37 7.16 -3.62
N ILE A 361 -13.53 6.12 -3.68
CA ILE A 361 -13.70 4.82 -3.00
C ILE A 361 -15.03 4.06 -3.30
N SER A 362 -15.05 3.05 -4.21
CA SER A 362 -15.98 1.88 -4.16
C SER A 362 -15.86 0.91 -5.35
N PRO A 363 -16.09 -0.43 -5.27
CA PRO A 363 -15.57 -1.50 -4.42
C PRO A 363 -15.08 -2.71 -5.29
N ILE A 364 -14.30 -3.66 -4.73
CA ILE A 364 -14.42 -5.09 -5.11
C ILE A 364 -14.25 -5.90 -3.82
N GLN A 365 -15.29 -6.67 -3.48
CA GLN A 365 -15.19 -7.80 -2.57
C GLN A 365 -14.18 -8.79 -3.13
N ILE A 366 -13.01 -8.92 -2.49
CA ILE A 366 -12.31 -10.20 -2.55
C ILE A 366 -13.13 -11.13 -1.64
N ASP A 367 -13.79 -12.10 -2.24
CA ASP A 367 -14.44 -13.17 -1.49
C ASP A 367 -13.37 -13.89 -0.64
N PRO A 368 -13.44 -13.83 0.71
CA PRO A 368 -12.49 -14.51 1.57
C PRO A 368 -12.63 -16.05 1.52
N HIS A 369 -13.55 -16.58 0.71
CA HIS A 369 -13.78 -18.01 0.49
C HIS A 369 -13.32 -18.55 -0.87
N VAL A 370 -12.57 -17.78 -1.67
CA VAL A 370 -11.78 -18.39 -2.76
C VAL A 370 -10.65 -19.20 -2.12
N THR A 371 -10.98 -20.45 -1.86
CA THR A 371 -10.07 -21.46 -1.36
C THR A 371 -9.10 -21.80 -2.51
N ILE A 372 -7.82 -21.84 -2.17
CA ILE A 372 -6.65 -22.20 -3.00
C ILE A 372 -6.91 -23.41 -3.89
#